data_AF-A0A0M0K4P6-F1
#
_entry.id   AF-A0A0M0K4P6-F1
#
_cell.length_a   1.000
_cell.length_b   1.000
_cell.length_c   1.000
_cell.angle_alpha   90.00
_cell.angle_beta   90.00
_cell.angle_gamma   90.00
#
_symmetry.space_group_name_H-M   'P 1'
#
loop_
_entity.id
_entity.type
_entity.pdbx_description
1 polymer ?
#
loop_
_entity_poly.entity_id
_entity_poly.type
_entity_poly.pdbx_seq_one_letter_code
_entity_poly.pdbx_strand_id
1 'polypeptide(L)'
;MTARSTCALDGGVSLCAVDFDAGECSAPENLALELSSAALGVAIDTADELFVCTAEGLTVFNEAGEAVARVSTPAPVLGCCFGGIASSNLYLAAGDTVWRLKTNAQGVCPRSAAFMKKMDKLAAVGEYVHEGW
;
A
#
# COMPACT_ATOMS: atom_id res chain seq x y z
N MET A 1 18.25 -30.18 -1.78
CA MET A 1 17.08 -29.75 -2.57
C MET A 1 17.00 -28.25 -2.40
N THR A 2 17.56 -27.51 -3.35
CA THR A 2 17.82 -26.07 -3.20
C THR A 2 16.63 -25.30 -3.75
N ALA A 3 15.78 -24.78 -2.87
CA ALA A 3 14.71 -23.87 -3.29
C ALA A 3 15.35 -22.53 -3.68
N ARG A 4 15.59 -22.33 -4.98
CA ARG A 4 15.81 -21.00 -5.53
C ARG A 4 14.46 -20.32 -5.58
N SER A 5 14.15 -19.47 -4.60
CA SER A 5 13.11 -18.48 -4.75
C SER A 5 13.63 -17.43 -5.73
N THR A 6 13.34 -17.62 -7.01
CA THR A 6 13.42 -16.54 -7.99
C THR A 6 12.25 -15.62 -7.68
N CYS A 7 12.47 -14.62 -6.84
CA CYS A 7 11.60 -13.45 -6.75
C CYS A 7 11.67 -12.75 -8.11
N ALA A 8 10.81 -13.14 -9.04
CA ALA A 8 10.56 -12.35 -10.21
C ALA A 8 9.94 -11.05 -9.69
N LEU A 9 10.68 -9.95 -9.83
CA LEU A 9 10.22 -8.59 -9.50
C LEU A 9 9.19 -8.14 -10.56
N ASP A 10 8.15 -8.93 -10.79
CA ASP A 10 7.08 -8.63 -11.75
C ASP A 10 6.09 -7.59 -11.16
N GLY A 11 6.32 -7.13 -9.93
CA GLY A 11 5.60 -6.01 -9.32
C GLY A 11 4.10 -6.26 -9.20
N GLY A 12 3.72 -7.30 -8.46
CA GLY A 12 2.32 -7.57 -8.11
C GLY A 12 1.93 -6.97 -6.75
N VAL A 13 0.64 -7.06 -6.43
CA VAL A 13 0.13 -6.81 -5.07
C VAL A 13 -0.24 -8.14 -4.46
N SER A 14 0.19 -8.38 -3.22
CA SER A 14 -0.14 -9.60 -2.47
C SER A 14 -0.77 -9.26 -1.13
N LEU A 15 -1.62 -10.17 -0.65
CA LEU A 15 -2.23 -10.13 0.66
C LEU A 15 -1.52 -11.11 1.59
N CYS A 16 -1.22 -10.67 2.81
CA CYS A 16 -0.73 -11.54 3.89
C CYS A 16 -1.52 -11.27 5.16
N ALA A 17 -1.89 -12.33 5.88
CA ALA A 17 -2.34 -12.20 7.25
C ALA A 17 -1.14 -11.94 8.17
N VAL A 18 -1.28 -11.03 9.12
CA VAL A 18 -0.25 -10.71 10.12
C VAL A 18 -0.69 -11.28 11.47
N ASP A 19 0.12 -12.17 12.04
CA ASP A 19 0.02 -12.56 13.44
C ASP A 19 0.90 -11.61 14.26
N PHE A 20 0.25 -10.66 14.92
CA PHE A 20 0.96 -9.67 15.72
C PHE A 20 1.62 -10.27 16.96
N ASP A 21 1.08 -11.33 17.54
CA ASP A 21 1.59 -11.93 18.79
C ASP A 21 2.81 -12.81 18.52
N ALA A 22 2.80 -13.55 17.42
CA ALA A 22 3.96 -14.30 16.94
C ALA A 22 5.00 -13.41 16.24
N GLY A 23 4.59 -12.25 15.71
CA GLY A 23 5.47 -11.40 14.89
C GLY A 23 5.73 -11.99 13.50
N GLU A 24 4.79 -12.77 12.97
CA GLU A 24 4.93 -13.52 11.72
C GLU A 24 3.85 -13.12 10.70
N CYS A 25 4.16 -13.30 9.42
CA CYS A 25 3.22 -13.13 8.32
C CYS A 25 2.92 -14.49 7.68
N SER A 26 1.68 -14.70 7.24
CA SER A 26 1.34 -15.85 6.40
C SER A 26 2.09 -15.81 5.08
N ALA A 27 2.10 -16.94 4.36
CA ALA A 27 2.50 -16.94 2.96
C ALA A 27 1.65 -15.91 2.18
N PRO A 28 2.26 -15.12 1.27
CA PRO A 28 1.55 -14.15 0.46
C PRO A 28 0.63 -14.84 -0.54
N GLU A 29 -0.61 -14.34 -0.64
CA GLU A 29 -1.53 -14.65 -1.72
C GLU A 29 -1.49 -13.51 -2.75
N ASN A 30 -1.20 -13.82 -4.01
CA ASN A 30 -1.17 -12.79 -5.06
C ASN A 30 -2.60 -12.36 -5.42
N LEU A 31 -2.84 -11.06 -5.39
CA LEU A 31 -4.07 -10.49 -5.92
C LEU A 31 -3.98 -10.46 -7.44
N ALA A 32 -4.92 -11.12 -8.10
CA ALA A 32 -5.04 -11.14 -9.56
C ALA A 32 -5.62 -9.80 -10.06
N LEU A 33 -4.79 -8.76 -10.06
CA LEU A 33 -5.14 -7.41 -10.51
C LEU A 33 -4.60 -7.16 -11.92
N GLU A 34 -5.45 -6.60 -12.78
CA GLU A 34 -5.05 -6.15 -14.12
C GLU A 34 -4.33 -4.81 -14.02
N LEU A 35 -3.02 -4.87 -13.81
CA LEU A 35 -2.14 -3.70 -13.75
C LEU A 35 -1.53 -3.40 -15.12
N SER A 36 -1.36 -2.12 -15.41
CA SER A 36 -0.66 -1.68 -16.62
C SER A 36 0.86 -1.80 -16.55
N SER A 37 1.40 -1.82 -15.32
CA SER A 37 2.81 -1.97 -15.03
C SER A 37 2.99 -2.59 -13.65
N ALA A 38 4.23 -2.90 -13.27
CA ALA A 38 4.59 -3.21 -11.90
C ALA A 38 4.02 -2.19 -10.90
N ALA A 39 3.45 -2.67 -9.80
CA ALA A 39 3.01 -1.85 -8.67
C ALA A 39 4.21 -1.21 -7.98
N LEU A 40 4.13 0.10 -7.72
CA LEU A 40 5.19 0.90 -7.10
C LEU A 40 4.85 1.33 -5.67
N GLY A 41 3.57 1.38 -5.34
CA GLY A 41 3.06 1.75 -4.04
C GLY A 41 1.56 1.53 -3.96
N VAL A 42 1.03 1.40 -2.75
CA VAL A 42 -0.40 1.18 -2.52
C VAL A 42 -0.94 2.04 -1.38
N ALA A 43 -2.22 2.37 -1.45
CA ALA A 43 -3.01 2.91 -0.35
C ALA A 43 -4.40 2.28 -0.36
N ILE A 44 -5.10 2.32 0.77
CA ILE A 44 -6.48 1.85 0.90
C ILE A 44 -7.32 2.88 1.66
N ASP A 45 -8.59 2.97 1.32
CA ASP A 45 -9.55 3.84 2.00
C ASP A 45 -10.57 3.07 2.83
N THR A 46 -11.45 3.80 3.51
CA THR A 46 -12.50 3.24 4.36
C THR A 46 -13.66 2.59 3.59
N ALA A 47 -13.66 2.67 2.27
CA ALA A 47 -14.60 1.98 1.38
C ALA A 47 -13.99 0.70 0.79
N ASP A 48 -12.82 0.29 1.29
CA ASP A 48 -12.05 -0.86 0.82
C ASP A 48 -11.64 -0.75 -0.66
N GLU A 49 -11.48 0.49 -1.17
CA GLU A 49 -10.86 0.74 -2.48
C GLU A 49 -9.33 0.70 -2.35
N LEU A 50 -8.69 -0.10 -3.21
CA LEU A 50 -7.24 -0.23 -3.29
C LEU A 50 -6.69 0.68 -4.40
N PHE A 51 -5.85 1.64 -4.01
CA PHE A 51 -5.18 2.58 -4.89
C PHE A 51 -3.77 2.06 -5.20
N VAL A 52 -3.49 1.70 -6.45
CA VAL A 52 -2.21 1.13 -6.88
C VAL A 52 -1.47 2.10 -7.81
N CYS A 53 -0.27 2.49 -7.40
CA CYS A 53 0.63 3.33 -8.18
C CYS A 53 1.34 2.50 -9.26
N THR A 54 1.43 3.06 -10.46
CA THR A 54 1.96 2.43 -11.68
C THR A 54 2.82 3.43 -12.46
N ALA A 55 3.53 2.95 -13.47
CA ALA A 55 4.35 3.77 -14.36
C ALA A 55 3.52 4.79 -15.16
N GLU A 56 2.25 4.49 -15.41
CA GLU A 56 1.33 5.36 -16.15
C GLU A 56 0.50 6.29 -15.26
N GLY A 57 0.55 6.08 -13.93
CA GLY A 57 -0.27 6.84 -12.99
C GLY A 57 -0.80 5.99 -11.83
N LEU A 58 -2.11 6.07 -11.59
CA LEU A 58 -2.81 5.38 -10.51
C LEU A 58 -3.98 4.57 -11.06
N THR A 59 -4.13 3.33 -10.60
CA THR A 59 -5.34 2.52 -10.85
C THR A 59 -6.03 2.24 -9.51
N VAL A 60 -7.35 2.39 -9.46
CA VAL A 60 -8.17 2.14 -8.26
C VAL A 60 -8.98 0.88 -8.48
N PHE A 61 -8.91 -0.04 -7.54
CA PHE A 61 -9.63 -1.30 -7.54
C PHE A 61 -10.66 -1.32 -6.42
N ASN A 62 -11.84 -1.88 -6.68
CA ASN A 62 -12.83 -2.15 -5.63
C ASN A 62 -12.49 -3.42 -4.84
N GLU A 63 -13.29 -3.75 -3.81
CA GLU A 63 -13.13 -4.97 -2.99
C GLU A 63 -13.13 -6.27 -3.81
N ALA A 64 -13.81 -6.28 -4.98
CA ALA A 64 -13.83 -7.43 -5.89
C ALA A 64 -12.59 -7.55 -6.78
N GLY A 65 -11.64 -6.60 -6.69
CA GLY A 65 -10.44 -6.55 -7.53
C GLY A 65 -10.68 -5.99 -8.93
N GLU A 66 -11.82 -5.35 -9.18
CA GLU A 66 -12.12 -4.72 -10.47
C GLU A 66 -11.60 -3.29 -10.52
N ALA A 67 -10.95 -2.91 -11.63
CA ALA A 67 -10.49 -1.54 -11.82
C ALA A 67 -11.68 -0.58 -12.05
N VAL A 68 -11.93 0.30 -11.09
CA VAL A 68 -13.05 1.26 -11.11
C VAL A 68 -12.65 2.67 -11.56
N ALA A 69 -11.36 3.01 -11.44
CA ALA A 69 -10.85 4.30 -11.91
C ALA A 69 -9.37 4.22 -12.31
N ARG A 70 -8.97 5.14 -13.18
CA ARG A 70 -7.57 5.33 -13.58
C ARG A 70 -7.25 6.81 -13.73
N VAL A 71 -6.11 7.22 -13.16
CA VAL A 71 -5.63 8.60 -13.20
C VAL A 71 -4.25 8.60 -13.84
N SER A 72 -4.13 9.25 -14.99
CA SER A 72 -2.83 9.42 -15.65
C SER A 72 -2.06 10.57 -15.03
N THR A 73 -0.75 10.41 -14.89
CA THR A 73 0.20 11.45 -14.47
C THR A 73 1.28 11.63 -15.54
N PRO A 74 1.96 12.78 -15.60
CA PRO A 74 3.02 13.03 -16.59
C PRO A 74 4.29 12.19 -16.37
N ALA A 75 4.42 11.56 -15.20
CA ALA A 75 5.54 10.71 -14.82
C ALA A 75 5.03 9.53 -13.95
N PRO A 76 5.80 8.44 -13.80
CA PRO A 76 5.47 7.33 -12.90
C PRO A 76 5.11 7.80 -11.49
N VAL A 77 4.04 7.24 -10.93
CA VAL A 77 3.69 7.48 -9.52
C VAL A 77 4.47 6.48 -8.69
N LEU A 78 5.38 6.98 -7.86
CA LEU A 78 6.25 6.13 -7.02
C LEU A 78 5.66 5.84 -5.65
N GLY A 79 4.61 6.55 -5.27
CA GLY A 79 3.95 6.38 -3.98
C GLY A 79 2.72 7.27 -3.85
N CYS A 80 1.81 6.86 -2.97
CA CYS A 80 0.65 7.64 -2.62
C CYS A 80 0.33 7.53 -1.13
N CYS A 81 -0.36 8.54 -0.59
CA CYS A 81 -0.87 8.50 0.77
C CYS A 81 -2.09 9.41 0.95
N PHE A 82 -2.99 9.01 1.83
CA PHE A 82 -4.09 9.87 2.26
C PHE A 82 -3.61 10.89 3.29
N GLY A 83 -4.18 12.09 3.24
CA GLY A 83 -3.88 13.15 4.18
C GLY A 83 -4.87 14.30 4.14
N GLY A 84 -4.43 15.43 4.70
CA GLY A 84 -5.30 16.56 5.02
C GLY A 84 -6.12 16.32 6.30
N ILE A 85 -6.75 17.37 6.82
CA ILE A 85 -7.45 17.35 8.12
C ILE A 85 -8.51 16.24 8.19
N ALA A 86 -9.19 15.98 7.07
CA ALA A 86 -10.25 14.97 6.97
C ALA A 86 -9.77 13.67 6.32
N SER A 87 -8.46 13.46 6.12
CA SER A 87 -7.86 12.26 5.50
C SER A 87 -8.46 11.85 4.15
N SER A 88 -9.07 12.79 3.41
CA SER A 88 -9.81 12.54 2.16
C SER A 88 -9.12 13.17 0.95
N ASN A 89 -7.87 13.63 1.11
CA ASN A 89 -7.03 14.00 -0.01
C ASN A 89 -6.02 12.87 -0.23
N LEU A 90 -5.98 12.31 -1.43
CA LEU A 90 -4.94 11.38 -1.85
C LEU A 90 -3.83 12.18 -2.53
N TYR A 91 -2.62 12.08 -1.99
CA TYR A 91 -1.42 12.70 -2.55
C TYR A 91 -0.64 11.67 -3.36
N LEU A 92 -0.17 12.05 -4.55
CA LEU A 92 0.61 11.21 -5.45
C LEU A 92 1.98 11.84 -5.70
N ALA A 93 3.05 11.09 -5.50
CA ALA A 93 4.40 11.52 -5.88
C ALA A 93 4.72 11.03 -7.30
N ALA A 94 4.73 11.94 -8.27
CA ALA A 94 4.95 11.64 -9.68
C ALA A 94 6.17 12.40 -10.21
N GLY A 95 7.28 11.69 -10.41
CA GLY A 95 8.56 12.31 -10.78
C GLY A 95 9.02 13.36 -9.74
N ASP A 96 9.15 14.60 -10.17
CA ASP A 96 9.50 15.77 -9.34
C ASP A 96 8.28 16.58 -8.85
N THR A 97 7.07 16.08 -9.08
CA THR A 97 5.82 16.77 -8.74
C THR A 97 4.98 15.99 -7.73
N VAL A 98 4.18 16.71 -6.95
CA VAL A 98 3.16 16.13 -6.06
C VAL A 98 1.78 16.56 -6.53
N TRP A 99 0.93 15.57 -6.78
CA TRP A 99 -0.45 15.77 -7.20
C TRP A 99 -1.40 15.49 -6.04
N ARG A 100 -2.59 16.10 -6.08
CA ARG A 100 -3.61 15.92 -5.06
C ARG A 100 -4.96 15.63 -5.71
N LEU A 101 -5.57 14.54 -5.30
CA LEU A 101 -6.93 14.15 -5.66
C LEU A 101 -7.82 14.26 -4.43
N LYS A 102 -9.03 14.81 -4.59
CA LYS A 102 -10.05 14.76 -3.56
C LYS A 102 -10.83 13.45 -3.72
N THR A 103 -10.97 12.71 -2.63
CA THR A 103 -11.69 11.43 -2.57
C THR A 103 -12.96 11.59 -1.74
N ASN A 104 -13.93 10.69 -1.98
CA ASN A 104 -15.20 10.67 -1.26
C ASN A 104 -15.12 9.85 0.04
N ALA A 105 -14.13 8.96 0.14
CA ALA A 105 -13.81 8.20 1.35
C ALA A 105 -12.57 8.79 2.04
N GLN A 106 -12.25 8.26 3.23
CA GLN A 106 -11.06 8.65 3.99
C GLN A 106 -10.03 7.54 3.90
N GLY A 107 -8.75 7.89 3.95
CA GLY A 107 -7.70 6.89 4.13
C GLY A 107 -7.87 6.11 5.44
N VAL A 108 -7.52 4.83 5.41
CA VAL A 108 -7.59 4.00 6.61
C VAL A 108 -6.54 4.45 7.62
N CYS A 109 -6.98 4.70 8.85
CA CYS A 109 -6.11 4.80 10.02
C CYS A 109 -6.08 3.45 10.76
N PRO A 110 -4.97 3.12 11.45
CA PRO A 110 -4.86 1.86 12.17
C PRO A 110 -6.05 1.67 13.14
N ARG A 111 -6.79 0.57 12.97
CA ARG A 111 -8.14 0.40 13.53
C ARG A 111 -8.20 0.22 15.06
N SER A 112 -7.10 0.00 15.78
CA SER A 112 -7.19 -0.21 17.23
C SER A 112 -6.13 0.53 18.05
N ALA A 113 -6.57 1.12 19.16
CA ALA A 113 -5.69 1.68 20.18
C ALA A 113 -4.74 0.61 20.75
N ALA A 114 -5.16 -0.66 20.76
CA ALA A 114 -4.32 -1.79 21.12
C ALA A 114 -3.17 -1.98 20.13
N PHE A 115 -3.45 -1.89 18.81
CA PHE A 115 -2.42 -1.91 17.78
C PHE A 115 -1.42 -0.76 17.95
N MET A 116 -1.91 0.47 18.13
CA MET A 116 -1.04 1.63 18.35
C MET A 116 -0.16 1.46 19.60
N LYS A 117 -0.76 1.05 20.72
CA LYS A 117 -0.02 0.79 21.97
C LYS A 117 1.00 -0.34 21.81
N LYS A 118 0.69 -1.36 21.01
CA LYS A 118 1.63 -2.44 20.70
C LYS A 118 2.78 -1.93 19.85
N MET A 119 2.51 -1.15 18.80
CA MET A 119 3.54 -0.50 17.97
C MET A 119 4.45 0.41 18.81
N ASP A 120 3.89 1.24 19.68
CA ASP A 120 4.67 2.09 20.59
C ASP A 120 5.58 1.26 21.50
N LYS A 121 5.07 0.15 22.05
CA LYS A 121 5.85 -0.77 22.87
C LYS A 121 6.99 -1.42 22.06
N LEU A 122 6.70 -1.91 20.86
CA LEU A 122 7.71 -2.55 20.01
C LEU A 122 8.79 -1.56 19.57
N ALA A 123 8.42 -0.34 19.21
CA ALA A 123 9.36 0.73 18.89
C ALA A 123 10.25 1.10 20.08
N ALA A 124 9.70 1.14 21.30
CA ALA A 124 10.47 1.43 22.51
C ALA A 124 11.47 0.33 22.90
N VAL A 125 11.26 -0.92 22.46
CA VAL A 125 12.14 -2.07 22.77
C VAL A 125 13.25 -2.23 21.73
N GLY A 126 13.18 -1.53 20.59
CA GLY A 126 14.23 -1.51 19.56
C GLY A 126 14.30 -2.75 18.67
N GLU A 127 13.38 -3.71 18.83
CA GLU A 127 13.36 -4.98 18.09
C GLU A 127 12.97 -4.86 16.61
N TYR A 128 12.40 -3.72 16.19
CA TYR A 128 11.90 -3.49 14.83
C TYR A 128 12.53 -2.26 14.15
N VAL A 129 13.71 -1.84 14.62
CA VAL A 129 14.58 -0.98 13.80
C VAL A 129 15.27 -1.91 12.81
N HIS A 130 14.97 -1.78 11.52
CA HIS A 130 15.87 -2.34 10.51
C HIS A 130 17.21 -1.60 10.65
N GLU A 131 18.21 -2.26 11.25
CA GLU A 131 19.59 -1.76 11.22
C GLU A 131 20.14 -1.95 9.81
N GLY A 132 20.69 -0.87 9.22
CA GLY A 132 21.28 -0.88 7.88
C GLY A 132 20.57 -0.03 6.84
N TRP A 133 20.34 1.25 7.15
CA TRP A 133 20.48 2.28 6.12
C TRP A 133 21.94 2.72 6.06
#